data_AF-A0A933YE37-F1
#
_entry.id   AF-A0A933YE37-F1
#
_cell.length_a   1.000
_cell.length_b   1.000
_cell.length_c   1.000
_cell.angle_alpha   90.00
_cell.angle_beta   90.00
_cell.angle_gamma   90.00
#
_symmetry.space_group_name_H-M   'P 1'
#
loop_
_entity.id
_entity.type
_entity.pdbx_description
1 polymer ?
#
loop_
_entity_poly.entity_id
_entity_poly.type
_entity_poly.pdbx_seq_one_letter_code
_entity_poly.pdbx_strand_id
1 'polypeptide(L)'
;MFKLCSMVLLFLGLFSPSAFAQNDVMMQAFYWNVPVDTTNKNGFWYDSLRVKIPYLKSAGITALWTPPPSKGNWGISDMGYGIFDHYDLGAYNQKGTTQTRFGSKAELTSLLSAAHSTTNGARMDVYADVILNHIYGDVAQDESNPAVKQYVFDKAYRNSTQYVAYPTNEVHWRLTSATAGDYYIQIAGYCLDYTLASTQRGYDLYINWNNATPDQTVYWESEPNNGSGQNNSFPGSGKTIRAHIDYSGDIDEYKFTLTATSTVEIRLVARKEGTNSQGQWEWQWADQTNGYYPQAIWYNGTNLATTTALQARTSTGLTYVTHTGTGEANLTWTYTDFHPVDNADWLGGGGYQDELVPNTKWFGNDLNT
;
A
#
# COMPACT_ATOMS: atom_id res chain seq x y z
N MET A 1 17.68 21.38 -77.06
CA MET A 1 17.01 20.48 -76.11
C MET A 1 17.87 20.11 -74.89
N PHE A 2 18.98 20.80 -74.60
CA PHE A 2 19.94 20.44 -73.52
C PHE A 2 20.24 21.58 -72.51
N LYS A 3 19.41 22.63 -72.45
CA LYS A 3 19.60 23.76 -71.50
C LYS A 3 18.50 23.92 -70.45
N LEU A 4 17.40 23.18 -70.56
CA LEU A 4 16.31 23.25 -69.57
C LEU A 4 16.46 22.20 -68.44
N CYS A 5 17.24 21.13 -68.67
CA CYS A 5 17.40 20.04 -67.69
C CYS A 5 18.38 20.39 -66.55
N SER A 6 19.38 21.26 -66.80
CA SER A 6 20.38 21.62 -65.79
C SER A 6 19.90 22.64 -64.76
N MET A 7 18.82 23.39 -65.04
CA MET A 7 18.27 24.40 -64.11
C MET A 7 17.24 23.82 -63.14
N VAL A 8 16.59 22.70 -63.50
CA VAL A 8 15.64 21.98 -62.63
C VAL A 8 16.38 21.13 -61.59
N LEU A 9 17.54 20.56 -61.95
CA LEU A 9 18.40 19.83 -61.00
C LEU A 9 19.08 20.74 -59.95
N LEU A 10 19.27 22.04 -60.24
CA LEU A 10 19.83 22.98 -59.27
C LEU A 10 18.81 23.45 -58.22
N PHE A 11 17.50 23.36 -58.51
CA PHE A 11 16.44 23.74 -57.57
C PHE A 11 16.05 22.60 -56.61
N LEU A 12 16.34 21.36 -56.97
CA LEU A 12 16.09 20.17 -56.12
C LEU A 12 17.17 19.96 -55.05
N GLY A 13 18.31 20.66 -55.12
CA GLY A 13 19.39 20.59 -54.13
C GLY A 13 19.30 21.61 -52.99
N LEU A 14 18.28 22.50 -52.99
CA LEU A 14 18.12 23.58 -52.00
C LEU A 14 17.06 23.28 -50.93
N PHE A 15 16.37 22.16 -51.04
CA PHE A 15 15.49 21.64 -50.00
C PHE A 15 16.00 20.26 -49.59
N SER A 16 17.08 20.24 -48.81
CA SER A 16 17.22 19.16 -47.82
C SER A 16 16.09 19.38 -46.83
N PRO A 17 15.05 18.53 -46.76
CA PRO A 17 14.21 18.56 -45.58
C PRO A 17 15.13 18.22 -44.42
N SER A 18 15.45 19.22 -43.61
CA SER A 18 15.99 18.97 -42.28
C SER A 18 14.92 18.19 -41.55
N ALA A 19 15.02 16.87 -41.59
CA ALA A 19 14.30 16.01 -40.68
C ALA A 19 14.90 16.29 -39.30
N PHE A 20 14.31 17.24 -38.58
CA PHE A 20 14.58 17.36 -37.15
C PHE A 20 14.02 16.11 -36.50
N ALA A 21 14.88 15.35 -35.80
CA ALA A 21 14.38 14.45 -34.78
C ALA A 21 13.46 15.27 -33.86
N GLN A 22 12.34 14.68 -33.42
CA GLN A 22 11.41 15.34 -32.52
C GLN A 22 12.21 15.93 -31.34
N ASN A 23 12.20 17.25 -31.18
CA ASN A 23 13.14 18.02 -30.32
C ASN A 23 12.96 17.75 -28.81
N ASP A 24 12.18 16.74 -28.43
CA ASP A 24 11.69 16.54 -27.08
C ASP A 24 12.01 15.11 -26.61
N VAL A 25 13.23 14.93 -26.10
CA VAL A 25 13.65 13.66 -25.49
C VAL A 25 13.58 13.79 -23.97
N MET A 26 12.63 13.08 -23.36
CA MET A 26 12.54 12.93 -21.91
C MET A 26 13.34 11.70 -21.45
N MET A 27 14.03 11.83 -20.33
CA MET A 27 14.70 10.72 -19.64
C MET A 27 14.04 10.43 -18.30
N GLN A 28 13.62 9.18 -18.07
CA GLN A 28 13.35 8.68 -16.73
C GLN A 28 14.66 8.66 -15.94
N ALA A 29 14.77 9.53 -14.93
CA ALA A 29 16.02 9.81 -14.23
C ALA A 29 16.25 8.93 -12.99
N PHE A 30 15.64 7.75 -12.95
CA PHE A 30 15.75 6.78 -11.87
C PHE A 30 15.39 5.36 -12.34
N TYR A 31 15.72 4.37 -11.52
CA TYR A 31 15.32 2.98 -11.67
C TYR A 31 15.00 2.40 -10.29
N TRP A 32 14.40 1.21 -10.23
CA TRP A 32 14.12 0.60 -8.93
C TRP A 32 15.41 0.37 -8.14
N ASN A 33 15.42 0.75 -6.86
CA ASN A 33 16.56 0.58 -5.96
C ASN A 33 17.82 1.39 -6.34
N VAL A 34 17.65 2.67 -6.70
CA VAL A 34 18.80 3.60 -6.86
C VAL A 34 19.67 3.64 -5.59
N PRO A 35 21.00 3.78 -5.67
CA PRO A 35 21.87 3.78 -4.49
C PRO A 35 21.46 4.78 -3.41
N VAL A 36 21.55 4.37 -2.14
CA VAL A 36 21.28 5.19 -0.95
C VAL A 36 22.12 4.68 0.22
N ASP A 37 22.52 5.56 1.13
CA ASP A 37 23.14 5.16 2.40
C ASP A 37 22.04 4.99 3.46
N THR A 38 21.54 3.77 3.60
CA THR A 38 20.50 3.44 4.57
C THR A 38 20.99 3.51 6.02
N THR A 39 22.29 3.28 6.26
CA THR A 39 22.90 3.28 7.60
C THR A 39 22.92 4.68 8.18
N ASN A 40 23.42 5.66 7.42
CA ASN A 40 23.50 7.05 7.85
C ASN A 40 22.29 7.88 7.44
N LYS A 41 21.28 7.23 6.83
CA LYS A 41 20.03 7.84 6.37
C LYS A 41 20.27 9.00 5.38
N ASN A 42 21.19 8.78 4.44
CA ASN A 42 21.64 9.80 3.50
C ASN A 42 21.30 9.43 2.04
N GLY A 43 20.41 10.21 1.43
CA GLY A 43 20.10 10.16 0.01
C GLY A 43 20.98 11.13 -0.77
N PHE A 44 21.46 10.72 -1.94
CA PHE A 44 22.40 11.50 -2.75
C PHE A 44 22.10 11.44 -4.26
N TRP A 45 20.92 10.96 -4.62
CA TRP A 45 20.52 10.75 -6.01
C TRP A 45 20.33 12.09 -6.75
N TYR A 46 19.74 13.09 -6.10
CA TYR A 46 19.59 14.43 -6.70
C TYR A 46 20.93 15.06 -7.04
N ASP A 47 21.92 14.92 -6.17
CA ASP A 47 23.28 15.40 -6.43
C ASP A 47 23.96 14.61 -7.56
N SER A 48 23.73 13.30 -7.61
CA SER A 48 24.23 12.44 -8.69
C SER A 48 23.65 12.84 -10.06
N LEU A 49 22.38 13.24 -10.10
CA LEU A 49 21.73 13.78 -11.31
C LEU A 49 22.26 15.18 -11.64
N ARG A 50 22.41 16.05 -10.63
CA ARG A 50 22.82 17.45 -10.80
C ARG A 50 24.16 17.56 -11.52
N VAL A 51 25.15 16.76 -11.15
CA VAL A 51 26.47 16.77 -11.79
C VAL A 51 26.46 16.26 -13.24
N LYS A 52 25.42 15.52 -13.64
CA LYS A 52 25.26 14.99 -15.02
C LYS A 52 24.49 15.94 -15.94
N ILE A 53 23.81 16.96 -15.41
CA ILE A 53 22.97 17.87 -16.21
C ILE A 53 23.68 18.44 -17.45
N PRO A 54 24.93 18.98 -17.37
CA PRO A 54 25.59 19.52 -18.56
C PRO A 54 25.77 18.47 -19.67
N TYR A 55 26.10 17.24 -19.30
CA TYR A 55 26.27 16.13 -20.24
C TYR A 55 24.93 15.67 -20.83
N LEU A 56 23.88 15.61 -20.01
CA LEU A 56 22.54 15.24 -20.48
C LEU A 56 21.99 16.26 -21.50
N LYS A 57 22.21 17.56 -21.24
CA LYS A 57 21.88 18.63 -22.19
C LYS A 57 22.65 18.50 -23.49
N SER A 58 23.97 18.23 -23.44
CA SER A 58 24.77 18.07 -24.65
C SER A 58 24.41 16.80 -25.43
N ALA A 59 23.87 15.78 -24.77
CA ALA A 59 23.32 14.58 -25.39
C ALA A 59 21.93 14.78 -26.02
N GLY A 60 21.32 15.97 -25.89
CA GLY A 60 20.01 16.29 -26.48
C GLY A 60 18.81 15.92 -25.60
N ILE A 61 19.03 15.57 -24.32
CA ILE A 61 17.92 15.39 -23.37
C ILE A 61 17.37 16.77 -23.01
N THR A 62 16.07 16.96 -23.18
CA THR A 62 15.38 18.24 -22.92
C THR A 62 14.48 18.19 -21.69
N ALA A 63 14.19 16.99 -21.16
CA ALA A 63 13.45 16.86 -19.92
C ALA A 63 13.86 15.65 -19.06
N LEU A 64 13.67 15.77 -17.75
CA LEU A 64 13.82 14.69 -16.77
C LEU A 64 12.48 14.37 -16.11
N TRP A 65 12.15 13.09 -16.04
CA TRP A 65 11.18 12.58 -15.08
C TRP A 65 11.94 12.12 -13.83
N THR A 66 11.78 12.84 -12.73
CA THR A 66 12.42 12.53 -11.44
C THR A 66 11.56 11.58 -10.62
N PRO A 67 12.16 10.78 -9.72
CA PRO A 67 11.38 9.93 -8.82
C PRO A 67 10.49 10.79 -7.89
N PRO A 68 9.50 10.18 -7.23
CA PRO A 68 8.59 10.90 -6.35
C PRO A 68 9.38 11.64 -5.24
N PRO A 69 9.23 12.96 -5.11
CA PRO A 69 10.14 13.75 -4.29
C PRO A 69 9.76 13.79 -2.80
N SER A 70 8.57 13.32 -2.46
CA SER A 70 7.95 13.46 -1.15
C SER A 70 8.31 12.30 -0.21
N LYS A 71 8.17 12.51 1.10
CA LYS A 71 8.50 11.53 2.14
C LYS A 71 7.56 10.32 2.05
N GLY A 72 8.15 9.13 1.91
CA GLY A 72 7.44 7.86 1.97
C GLY A 72 7.39 7.24 3.36
N ASN A 73 6.47 6.31 3.56
CA ASN A 73 6.20 5.61 4.81
C ASN A 73 7.38 4.75 5.28
N TRP A 74 8.21 4.26 4.36
CA TRP A 74 9.44 3.52 4.68
C TRP A 74 10.68 4.42 4.80
N GLY A 75 10.50 5.75 4.89
CA GLY A 75 11.57 6.69 5.16
C GLY A 75 12.69 6.65 4.12
N ILE A 76 13.93 6.40 4.54
CA ILE A 76 15.11 6.43 3.66
C ILE A 76 15.10 5.28 2.63
N SER A 77 14.41 4.19 2.94
CA SER A 77 14.38 3.00 2.09
C SER A 77 13.31 3.10 1.00
N ASP A 78 12.36 4.02 1.13
CA ASP A 78 11.21 4.16 0.25
C ASP A 78 11.60 4.64 -1.16
N MET A 79 10.99 4.06 -2.19
CA MET A 79 11.16 4.51 -3.57
C MET A 79 10.22 5.66 -3.94
N GLY A 80 9.43 6.17 -2.97
CA GLY A 80 8.58 7.35 -3.12
C GLY A 80 7.13 7.03 -3.47
N TYR A 81 6.85 5.80 -3.89
CA TYR A 81 5.47 5.35 -4.15
C TYR A 81 4.69 5.08 -2.87
N GLY A 82 5.36 4.75 -1.76
CA GLY A 82 4.71 4.58 -0.45
C GLY A 82 4.40 5.91 0.24
N ILE A 83 3.80 6.86 -0.45
CA ILE A 83 3.69 8.26 0.00
C ILE A 83 3.10 8.39 1.40
N PHE A 84 3.75 9.17 2.27
CA PHE A 84 3.29 9.49 3.62
C PHE A 84 2.91 10.97 3.74
N ASP A 85 3.79 11.87 3.28
CA ASP A 85 3.59 13.31 3.37
C ASP A 85 3.99 13.99 2.07
N HIS A 86 3.00 14.47 1.31
CA HIS A 86 3.20 15.18 0.05
C HIS A 86 4.05 16.44 0.19
N TYR A 87 4.04 17.08 1.35
CA TYR A 87 4.67 18.37 1.58
C TYR A 87 6.10 18.26 2.13
N ASP A 88 6.48 17.09 2.66
CA ASP A 88 7.85 16.82 3.08
C ASP A 88 8.73 16.36 1.92
N LEU A 89 9.37 17.30 1.23
CA LEU A 89 10.34 17.04 0.15
C LEU A 89 11.74 16.67 0.67
N GLY A 90 11.84 16.06 1.85
CA GLY A 90 13.10 15.77 2.52
C GLY A 90 13.62 16.93 3.37
N ALA A 91 12.71 17.61 4.08
CA ALA A 91 12.99 18.75 4.96
C ALA A 91 12.65 18.46 6.43
N TYR A 92 11.82 17.45 6.71
CA TYR A 92 11.32 17.15 8.06
C TYR A 92 11.77 15.78 8.54
N ASN A 93 12.13 15.68 9.82
CA ASN A 93 12.44 14.39 10.44
C ASN A 93 11.15 13.60 10.70
N GLN A 94 10.71 12.87 9.68
CA GLN A 94 9.52 12.04 9.65
C GLN A 94 9.89 10.64 9.18
N LYS A 95 9.18 9.61 9.65
CA LYS A 95 9.47 8.19 9.33
C LYS A 95 10.93 7.81 9.55
N GLY A 96 11.52 8.40 10.59
CA GLY A 96 12.88 8.15 11.05
C GLY A 96 13.99 8.80 10.21
N THR A 97 13.70 9.66 9.23
CA THR A 97 14.71 10.36 8.41
C THR A 97 14.28 11.79 8.07
N THR A 98 15.24 12.70 7.94
CA THR A 98 14.99 14.03 7.36
C THR A 98 14.89 13.94 5.84
N GLN A 99 15.89 13.34 5.19
CA GLN A 99 15.94 13.24 3.73
C GLN A 99 15.03 12.12 3.21
N THR A 100 14.62 12.26 1.96
CA THR A 100 14.08 11.13 1.17
C THR A 100 15.22 10.20 0.76
N ARG A 101 14.91 9.05 0.16
CA ARG A 101 15.93 8.20 -0.50
C ARG A 101 16.79 8.98 -1.49
N PHE A 102 16.21 9.97 -2.15
CA PHE A 102 16.84 10.69 -3.25
C PHE A 102 17.68 11.88 -2.80
N GLY A 103 17.39 12.41 -1.62
CA GLY A 103 18.09 13.55 -1.02
C GLY A 103 17.15 14.48 -0.25
N SER A 104 17.71 15.59 0.19
CA SER A 104 17.03 16.71 0.85
C SER A 104 16.32 17.64 -0.13
N LYS A 105 15.43 18.48 0.40
CA LYS A 105 14.80 19.60 -0.33
C LYS A 105 15.83 20.56 -0.94
N ALA A 106 16.96 20.76 -0.26
CA ALA A 106 18.04 21.63 -0.73
C ALA A 106 18.77 21.04 -1.96
N GLU A 107 19.06 19.73 -1.95
CA GLU A 107 19.66 19.04 -3.10
C GLU A 107 18.70 18.98 -4.28
N LEU A 108 17.40 18.72 -4.05
CA LEU A 108 16.37 18.79 -5.08
C LEU A 108 16.33 20.19 -5.73
N THR A 109 16.32 21.24 -4.92
CA THR A 109 16.34 22.64 -5.42
C THR A 109 17.61 22.94 -6.22
N SER A 110 18.75 22.36 -5.81
CA SER A 110 20.02 22.50 -6.52
C SER A 110 20.00 21.78 -7.88
N LEU A 111 19.38 20.60 -7.94
CA LEU A 111 19.14 19.87 -9.20
C LEU A 111 18.24 20.69 -10.14
N LEU A 112 17.11 21.21 -9.64
CA LEU A 112 16.19 22.05 -10.43
C LEU A 112 16.91 23.30 -10.97
N SER A 113 17.72 23.96 -10.14
CA SER A 113 18.51 25.12 -10.54
C SER A 113 19.49 24.79 -11.67
N ALA A 114 20.17 23.65 -11.59
CA ALA A 114 21.10 23.20 -12.63
C ALA A 114 20.36 22.83 -13.93
N ALA A 115 19.24 22.10 -13.85
CA ALA A 115 18.41 21.73 -14.99
C ALA A 115 17.85 22.97 -15.71
N HIS A 116 17.37 23.96 -14.96
CA HIS A 116 16.79 25.16 -15.54
C HIS A 116 17.81 26.19 -16.02
N SER A 117 19.04 26.18 -15.51
CA SER A 117 20.10 27.09 -15.91
C SER A 117 20.43 26.97 -17.41
N THR A 118 20.49 28.11 -18.11
CA THR A 118 20.84 28.16 -19.53
C THR A 118 22.34 28.31 -19.79
N THR A 119 23.18 28.28 -18.75
CA THR A 119 24.65 28.46 -18.88
C THR A 119 25.30 27.32 -19.66
N ASN A 120 24.78 26.09 -19.53
CA ASN A 120 25.34 24.87 -20.14
C ASN A 120 24.39 24.25 -21.20
N GLY A 121 23.68 25.09 -21.95
CA GLY A 121 22.72 24.65 -22.98
C GLY A 121 21.30 25.14 -22.71
N ALA A 122 20.33 24.66 -23.49
CA ALA A 122 18.93 25.03 -23.31
C ALA A 122 18.40 24.63 -21.91
N ARG A 123 17.35 25.30 -21.46
CA ARG A 123 16.63 24.91 -20.24
C ARG A 123 16.14 23.46 -20.40
N MET A 124 16.33 22.65 -19.36
CA MET A 124 15.82 21.28 -19.28
C MET A 124 14.65 21.24 -18.30
N ASP A 125 13.51 20.74 -18.74
CA ASP A 125 12.32 20.59 -17.90
C ASP A 125 12.48 19.45 -16.88
N VAL A 126 11.82 19.58 -15.73
CA VAL A 126 11.81 18.56 -14.69
C VAL A 126 10.37 18.27 -14.29
N TYR A 127 9.96 17.02 -14.47
CA TYR A 127 8.63 16.52 -14.16
C TYR A 127 8.69 15.68 -12.88
N ALA A 128 7.84 16.03 -11.91
CA ALA A 128 7.67 15.27 -10.67
C ALA A 128 6.74 14.08 -10.91
N ASP A 129 7.11 12.92 -10.36
CA ASP A 129 6.21 11.79 -10.21
C ASP A 129 5.26 12.06 -9.03
N VAL A 130 3.95 12.11 -9.30
CA VAL A 130 2.93 12.51 -8.32
C VAL A 130 1.98 11.34 -8.05
N ILE A 131 1.97 10.85 -6.81
CA ILE A 131 1.15 9.72 -6.38
C ILE A 131 -0.08 10.25 -5.65
N LEU A 132 -1.20 10.42 -6.36
CA LEU A 132 -2.47 10.89 -5.75
C LEU A 132 -3.42 9.74 -5.38
N ASN A 133 -3.00 8.54 -5.73
CA ASN A 133 -3.73 7.30 -5.63
C ASN A 133 -4.00 6.88 -4.17
N HIS A 134 -2.96 6.86 -3.36
CA HIS A 134 -3.02 6.33 -2.00
C HIS A 134 -2.09 7.14 -1.11
N ILE A 135 -2.36 7.14 0.18
CA ILE A 135 -1.42 7.65 1.20
C ILE A 135 -1.32 6.58 2.30
N TYR A 136 -0.09 6.32 2.72
CA TYR A 136 0.20 5.42 3.83
C TYR A 136 0.14 6.17 5.15
N GLY A 137 -0.75 5.76 6.05
CA GLY A 137 -0.73 6.18 7.44
C GLY A 137 0.25 5.38 8.31
N ASP A 138 0.50 5.88 9.52
CA ASP A 138 1.09 5.13 10.64
C ASP A 138 0.03 4.26 11.35
N VAL A 139 0.46 3.29 12.16
CA VAL A 139 -0.44 2.54 13.06
C VAL A 139 -1.15 3.45 14.08
N ALA A 140 -0.58 4.62 14.37
CA ALA A 140 -1.21 5.65 15.20
C ALA A 140 -2.38 6.36 14.48
N GLN A 141 -2.43 6.26 13.15
CA GLN A 141 -3.47 6.79 12.26
C GLN A 141 -4.50 5.70 11.93
N ASP A 142 -4.72 4.80 12.88
CA ASP A 142 -5.78 3.79 12.86
C ASP A 142 -7.17 4.45 12.92
N GLU A 143 -8.06 4.12 11.98
CA GLU A 143 -9.45 4.59 11.95
C GLU A 143 -10.45 3.49 11.59
N SER A 144 -11.74 3.72 11.85
CA SER A 144 -12.79 2.80 11.45
C SER A 144 -13.07 2.98 9.97
N ASN A 145 -13.11 1.87 9.23
CA ASN A 145 -13.37 1.87 7.80
C ASN A 145 -14.59 0.99 7.47
N PRO A 146 -15.80 1.57 7.46
CA PRO A 146 -17.03 0.85 7.13
C PRO A 146 -17.05 0.30 5.71
N ALA A 147 -16.39 0.96 4.74
CA ALA A 147 -16.32 0.50 3.36
C ALA A 147 -15.50 -0.80 3.25
N VAL A 148 -14.33 -0.86 3.90
CA VAL A 148 -13.52 -2.09 4.01
C VAL A 148 -14.32 -3.19 4.71
N LYS A 149 -15.01 -2.87 5.82
CA LYS A 149 -15.86 -3.86 6.50
C LYS A 149 -16.88 -4.45 5.54
N GLN A 150 -17.61 -3.61 4.82
CA GLN A 150 -18.63 -4.04 3.88
C GLN A 150 -18.01 -4.87 2.74
N TYR A 151 -16.91 -4.42 2.13
CA TYR A 151 -16.20 -5.14 1.07
C TYR A 151 -15.79 -6.55 1.49
N VAL A 152 -15.23 -6.70 2.70
CA VAL A 152 -14.84 -8.02 3.23
C VAL A 152 -16.06 -8.89 3.52
N PHE A 153 -17.12 -8.34 4.11
CA PHE A 153 -18.34 -9.09 4.41
C PHE A 153 -19.14 -9.47 3.16
N ASP A 154 -19.04 -8.68 2.09
CA ASP A 154 -19.52 -9.01 0.75
C ASP A 154 -18.61 -10.02 0.04
N LYS A 155 -17.52 -10.47 0.67
CA LYS A 155 -16.55 -11.40 0.10
C LYS A 155 -15.95 -10.90 -1.22
N ALA A 156 -15.68 -9.58 -1.27
CA ALA A 156 -15.19 -8.85 -2.44
C ALA A 156 -16.13 -8.85 -3.66
N TYR A 157 -17.42 -9.13 -3.48
CA TYR A 157 -18.39 -8.99 -4.56
C TYR A 157 -18.80 -7.52 -4.77
N ARG A 158 -18.79 -7.08 -6.03
CA ARG A 158 -19.44 -5.84 -6.51
C ARG A 158 -20.22 -6.17 -7.77
N ASN A 159 -21.50 -5.81 -7.82
CA ASN A 159 -22.37 -6.06 -8.97
C ASN A 159 -22.30 -7.51 -9.50
N SER A 160 -22.33 -8.49 -8.58
CA SER A 160 -22.23 -9.94 -8.86
C SER A 160 -20.89 -10.44 -9.40
N THR A 161 -19.89 -9.57 -9.54
CA THR A 161 -18.51 -9.95 -9.88
C THR A 161 -17.68 -10.02 -8.61
N GLN A 162 -16.92 -11.10 -8.41
CA GLN A 162 -15.96 -11.22 -7.31
C GLN A 162 -14.63 -10.63 -7.72
N TYR A 163 -14.11 -9.71 -6.90
CA TYR A 163 -12.83 -9.06 -7.09
C TYR A 163 -11.80 -9.59 -6.08
N VAL A 164 -10.61 -8.99 -6.09
CA VAL A 164 -9.51 -9.40 -5.20
C VAL A 164 -9.86 -9.08 -3.75
N ALA A 165 -9.57 -10.01 -2.83
CA ALA A 165 -9.82 -9.79 -1.41
C ALA A 165 -8.99 -8.62 -0.85
N TYR A 166 -9.54 -7.94 0.16
CA TYR A 166 -8.77 -6.92 0.86
C TYR A 166 -7.61 -7.58 1.62
N PRO A 167 -6.36 -7.09 1.47
CA PRO A 167 -5.20 -7.75 2.06
C PRO A 167 -5.33 -7.94 3.57
N THR A 168 -5.23 -9.18 4.03
CA THR A 168 -5.52 -9.52 5.44
C THR A 168 -4.59 -8.83 6.43
N ASN A 169 -3.34 -8.57 6.04
CA ASN A 169 -2.36 -7.86 6.85
C ASN A 169 -2.59 -6.33 6.93
N GLU A 170 -3.61 -5.80 6.25
CA GLU A 170 -3.91 -4.37 6.15
C GLU A 170 -5.23 -3.97 6.82
N VAL A 171 -5.94 -4.96 7.38
CA VAL A 171 -7.14 -4.76 8.18
C VAL A 171 -6.97 -5.45 9.53
N HIS A 172 -7.29 -4.75 10.60
CA HIS A 172 -7.53 -5.38 11.89
C HIS A 172 -8.97 -5.14 12.32
N TRP A 173 -9.46 -6.00 13.18
CA TRP A 173 -10.84 -6.02 13.63
C TRP A 173 -10.89 -5.62 15.09
N ARG A 174 -11.77 -4.67 15.42
CA ARG A 174 -11.91 -4.17 16.79
C ARG A 174 -13.34 -4.33 17.27
N LEU A 175 -13.53 -5.03 18.39
CA LEU A 175 -14.76 -4.92 19.18
C LEU A 175 -14.58 -3.83 20.22
N THR A 176 -15.36 -2.76 20.10
CA THR A 176 -15.33 -1.66 21.06
C THR A 176 -16.22 -1.98 22.26
N SER A 177 -15.70 -1.81 23.48
CA SER A 177 -16.47 -1.93 24.73
C SER A 177 -17.16 -3.30 24.92
N ALA A 178 -16.48 -4.39 24.55
CA ALA A 178 -16.97 -5.75 24.76
C ALA A 178 -17.06 -6.06 26.26
N THR A 179 -18.25 -6.32 26.77
CA THR A 179 -18.51 -6.60 28.19
C THR A 179 -17.99 -7.99 28.61
N ALA A 180 -17.85 -8.21 29.92
CA ALA A 180 -17.42 -9.50 30.46
C ALA A 180 -18.35 -10.65 30.01
N GLY A 181 -17.78 -11.83 29.79
CA GLY A 181 -18.48 -13.05 29.40
C GLY A 181 -17.80 -13.81 28.28
N ASP A 182 -18.49 -14.82 27.77
CA ASP A 182 -18.00 -15.75 26.74
C ASP A 182 -18.35 -15.25 25.34
N TYR A 183 -17.35 -15.21 24.47
CA TYR A 183 -17.46 -14.86 23.06
C TYR A 183 -17.07 -16.05 22.20
N TYR A 184 -17.78 -16.23 21.09
CA TYR A 184 -17.50 -17.26 20.09
C TYR A 184 -17.30 -16.58 18.74
N ILE A 185 -16.05 -16.50 18.29
CA ILE A 185 -15.67 -15.91 17.01
C ILE A 185 -15.58 -17.01 15.95
N GLN A 186 -16.30 -16.83 14.85
CA GLN A 186 -16.28 -17.71 13.69
C GLN A 186 -15.47 -17.05 12.57
N ILE A 187 -14.42 -17.72 12.13
CA ILE A 187 -13.58 -17.30 11.01
C ILE A 187 -14.01 -18.06 9.76
N ALA A 188 -14.03 -17.38 8.62
CA ALA A 188 -14.28 -18.00 7.32
C ALA A 188 -13.31 -17.47 6.26
N GLY A 189 -13.04 -18.31 5.27
CA GLY A 189 -12.28 -17.96 4.08
C GLY A 189 -13.14 -17.35 2.96
N TYR A 190 -12.54 -16.50 2.14
CA TYR A 190 -13.09 -16.01 0.87
C TYR A 190 -11.97 -15.73 -0.14
N CYS A 191 -12.30 -15.76 -1.43
CA CYS A 191 -11.30 -15.69 -2.52
C CYS A 191 -10.16 -16.72 -2.40
N LEU A 192 -10.45 -17.90 -1.83
CA LEU A 192 -9.48 -18.99 -1.67
C LEU A 192 -9.55 -19.98 -2.83
N ASP A 193 -8.39 -20.49 -3.26
CA ASP A 193 -8.31 -21.56 -4.25
C ASP A 193 -8.47 -22.93 -3.57
N TYR A 194 -9.68 -23.50 -3.70
CA TYR A 194 -10.02 -24.81 -3.15
C TYR A 194 -9.53 -26.00 -4.01
N THR A 195 -8.91 -25.75 -5.16
CA THR A 195 -8.25 -26.81 -5.95
C THR A 195 -6.89 -27.21 -5.37
N LEU A 196 -6.29 -26.35 -4.54
CA LEU A 196 -5.05 -26.62 -3.82
C LEU A 196 -5.28 -27.44 -2.54
N ALA A 197 -4.21 -27.93 -1.92
CA ALA A 197 -4.27 -28.54 -0.59
C ALA A 197 -4.63 -27.49 0.48
N SER A 198 -5.26 -27.92 1.60
CA SER A 198 -5.61 -27.01 2.70
C SER A 198 -4.40 -26.33 3.33
N THR A 199 -3.22 -26.95 3.24
CA THR A 199 -1.94 -26.35 3.62
C THR A 199 -1.60 -25.05 2.87
N GLN A 200 -2.27 -24.74 1.76
CA GLN A 200 -2.14 -23.47 1.02
C GLN A 200 -3.18 -22.41 1.44
N ARG A 201 -4.11 -22.77 2.32
CA ARG A 201 -5.21 -21.94 2.84
C ARG A 201 -5.09 -21.79 4.36
N GLY A 202 -3.87 -21.48 4.83
CA GLY A 202 -3.60 -21.25 6.24
C GLY A 202 -3.85 -19.81 6.66
N TYR A 203 -4.05 -19.59 7.96
CA TYR A 203 -4.07 -18.26 8.55
C TYR A 203 -3.59 -18.26 10.01
N ASP A 204 -3.13 -17.10 10.46
CA ASP A 204 -2.89 -16.80 11.87
C ASP A 204 -4.08 -15.99 12.42
N LEU A 205 -4.71 -16.44 13.50
CA LEU A 205 -5.68 -15.66 14.28
C LEU A 205 -5.02 -15.17 15.58
N TYR A 206 -4.85 -13.87 15.70
CA TYR A 206 -4.36 -13.21 16.91
C TYR A 206 -5.49 -12.43 17.57
N ILE A 207 -5.66 -12.59 18.89
CA ILE A 207 -6.66 -11.83 19.67
C ILE A 207 -6.00 -11.26 20.92
N ASN A 208 -6.25 -9.98 21.22
CA ASN A 208 -5.77 -9.29 22.42
C ASN A 208 -6.86 -8.38 23.00
N TRP A 209 -7.18 -8.58 24.28
CA TRP A 209 -8.23 -7.83 24.98
C TRP A 209 -7.77 -7.21 26.30
N ASN A 210 -6.48 -7.29 26.61
CA ASN A 210 -5.92 -6.74 27.86
C ASN A 210 -4.55 -6.08 27.66
N ASN A 211 -4.21 -5.73 26.42
CA ASN A 211 -2.89 -5.20 26.03
C ASN A 211 -1.73 -6.11 26.45
N ALA A 212 -1.94 -7.43 26.46
CA ALA A 212 -0.87 -8.38 26.73
C ALA A 212 0.22 -8.23 25.66
N THR A 213 1.48 -8.35 26.08
CA THR A 213 2.61 -8.46 25.17
C THR A 213 2.39 -9.67 24.25
N PRO A 214 2.53 -9.51 22.92
CA PRO A 214 2.41 -10.63 22.00
C PRO A 214 3.35 -11.78 22.38
N ASP A 215 2.80 -12.98 22.45
CA ASP A 215 3.55 -14.22 22.67
C ASP A 215 3.87 -14.91 21.34
N GLN A 216 5.03 -15.57 21.28
CA GLN A 216 5.47 -16.38 20.14
C GLN A 216 5.16 -17.88 20.29
N THR A 217 4.58 -18.31 21.41
CA THR A 217 4.12 -19.69 21.59
C THR A 217 3.15 -20.08 20.48
N VAL A 218 3.42 -21.23 19.86
CA VAL A 218 2.62 -21.74 18.74
C VAL A 218 1.45 -22.54 19.27
N TYR A 219 0.25 -22.13 18.89
CA TYR A 219 -0.99 -22.90 19.10
C TYR A 219 -1.56 -23.27 17.75
N TRP A 220 -2.10 -24.48 17.65
CA TRP A 220 -2.81 -24.96 16.47
C TRP A 220 -4.27 -25.17 16.83
N GLU A 221 -5.15 -24.96 15.86
CA GLU A 221 -6.53 -25.36 15.99
C GLU A 221 -6.68 -26.90 16.08
N SER A 222 -7.91 -27.34 16.33
CA SER A 222 -8.26 -28.75 16.27
C SER A 222 -9.65 -28.93 15.68
N GLU A 223 -9.74 -29.66 14.58
CA GLU A 223 -11.00 -30.05 13.95
C GLU A 223 -11.75 -31.16 14.71
N PRO A 224 -13.09 -31.21 14.63
CA PRO A 224 -13.96 -30.21 14.03
C PRO A 224 -14.17 -29.01 14.97
N ASN A 225 -14.09 -27.79 14.45
CA ASN A 225 -14.41 -26.55 15.18
C ASN A 225 -15.46 -25.70 14.44
N ASN A 226 -16.34 -26.34 13.67
CA ASN A 226 -17.30 -25.74 12.73
C ASN A 226 -18.50 -24.98 13.33
N GLY A 227 -18.42 -24.57 14.60
CA GLY A 227 -19.50 -23.95 15.34
C GLY A 227 -20.58 -24.95 15.77
N SER A 228 -21.79 -24.45 16.04
CA SER A 228 -22.92 -25.29 16.53
C SER A 228 -22.60 -26.09 17.80
N GLY A 229 -21.74 -25.54 18.68
CA GLY A 229 -21.27 -26.18 19.90
C GLY A 229 -19.90 -26.86 19.77
N GLN A 230 -19.32 -26.90 18.57
CA GLN A 230 -17.94 -27.34 18.33
C GLN A 230 -17.04 -26.10 18.18
N ASN A 231 -16.13 -25.88 19.13
CA ASN A 231 -15.18 -24.77 19.12
C ASN A 231 -13.86 -25.17 19.78
N ASN A 232 -12.80 -24.43 19.47
CA ASN A 232 -11.56 -24.49 20.22
C ASN A 232 -11.53 -23.38 21.29
N SER A 233 -11.00 -23.68 22.47
CA SER A 233 -10.73 -22.64 23.47
C SER A 233 -9.51 -21.82 23.05
N PHE A 234 -9.68 -20.50 22.93
CA PHE A 234 -8.59 -19.59 22.59
C PHE A 234 -7.57 -19.56 23.75
N PRO A 235 -6.25 -19.65 23.48
CA PRO A 235 -5.23 -19.89 24.50
C PRO A 235 -4.99 -18.72 25.46
N GLY A 236 -5.52 -17.53 25.14
CA GLY A 236 -5.47 -16.35 26.00
C GLY A 236 -5.23 -15.07 25.21
N SER A 237 -5.24 -13.94 25.92
CA SER A 237 -5.00 -12.63 25.31
C SER A 237 -3.55 -12.48 24.85
N GLY A 238 -3.35 -11.87 23.68
CA GLY A 238 -2.02 -11.65 23.10
C GLY A 238 -1.40 -12.91 22.50
N LYS A 239 -2.20 -13.95 22.25
CA LYS A 239 -1.78 -15.22 21.64
C LYS A 239 -2.22 -15.31 20.19
N THR A 240 -1.58 -16.21 19.46
CA THR A 240 -1.90 -16.53 18.06
C THR A 240 -2.22 -18.01 17.92
N ILE A 241 -3.30 -18.35 17.21
CA ILE A 241 -3.59 -19.70 16.72
C ILE A 241 -3.29 -19.78 15.22
N ARG A 242 -2.69 -20.89 14.80
CA ARG A 242 -2.53 -21.28 13.39
C ARG A 242 -3.65 -22.23 13.00
N ALA A 243 -4.19 -22.01 11.82
CA ALA A 243 -5.36 -22.72 11.33
C ALA A 243 -5.38 -22.80 9.80
N HIS A 244 -6.26 -23.64 9.26
CA HIS A 244 -6.52 -23.84 7.84
C HIS A 244 -8.02 -23.80 7.58
N ILE A 245 -8.40 -23.23 6.45
CA ILE A 245 -9.76 -23.42 5.90
C ILE A 245 -9.70 -24.64 4.96
N ASP A 246 -10.21 -25.77 5.42
CA ASP A 246 -10.01 -27.07 4.77
C ASP A 246 -10.79 -27.18 3.46
N TYR A 247 -12.06 -26.77 3.45
CA TYR A 247 -12.97 -26.88 2.31
C TYR A 247 -13.86 -25.64 2.14
N SER A 248 -14.58 -25.58 1.02
CA SER A 248 -15.49 -24.46 0.75
C SER A 248 -16.69 -24.50 1.70
N GLY A 249 -16.85 -23.45 2.49
CA GLY A 249 -17.89 -23.37 3.53
C GLY A 249 -17.44 -23.85 4.90
N ASP A 250 -16.17 -24.21 5.06
CA ASP A 250 -15.56 -24.49 6.36
C ASP A 250 -15.50 -23.23 7.23
N ILE A 251 -15.70 -23.41 8.52
CA ILE A 251 -15.83 -22.36 9.52
C ILE A 251 -15.01 -22.77 10.73
N ASP A 252 -14.21 -21.86 11.28
CA ASP A 252 -13.46 -22.15 12.50
C ASP A 252 -13.97 -21.31 13.64
N GLU A 253 -14.49 -21.95 14.69
CA GLU A 253 -15.04 -21.30 15.87
C GLU A 253 -14.08 -21.36 17.06
N TYR A 254 -13.76 -20.19 17.61
CA TYR A 254 -12.92 -20.04 18.78
C TYR A 254 -13.69 -19.39 19.93
N LYS A 255 -13.59 -19.97 21.12
CA LYS A 255 -14.15 -19.41 22.35
C LYS A 255 -13.09 -18.62 23.11
N PHE A 256 -13.36 -17.36 23.45
CA PHE A 256 -12.57 -16.61 24.42
C PHE A 256 -13.47 -15.96 25.49
N THR A 257 -12.92 -15.75 26.68
CA THR A 257 -13.68 -15.21 27.83
C THR A 257 -13.07 -13.90 28.29
N LEU A 258 -13.90 -12.86 28.37
CA LEU A 258 -13.54 -11.57 28.95
C LEU A 258 -13.94 -11.55 30.43
N THR A 259 -13.02 -11.18 31.31
CA THR A 259 -13.28 -11.03 32.76
C THR A 259 -13.77 -9.63 33.13
N ALA A 260 -13.57 -8.65 32.25
CA ALA A 260 -13.98 -7.27 32.41
C ALA A 260 -14.29 -6.65 31.03
N THR A 261 -15.02 -5.53 31.04
CA THR A 261 -15.25 -4.76 29.81
C THR A 261 -13.94 -4.30 29.22
N SER A 262 -13.70 -4.60 27.95
CA SER A 262 -12.43 -4.31 27.27
C SER A 262 -12.63 -4.04 25.78
N THR A 263 -11.62 -3.45 25.15
CA THR A 263 -11.50 -3.45 23.69
C THR A 263 -10.82 -4.73 23.26
N VAL A 264 -11.40 -5.44 22.30
CA VAL A 264 -10.80 -6.67 21.75
C VAL A 264 -10.23 -6.35 20.37
N GLU A 265 -8.93 -6.51 20.23
CA GLU A 265 -8.20 -6.44 18.97
C GLU A 265 -8.08 -7.84 18.38
N ILE A 266 -8.45 -7.99 17.12
CA ILE A 266 -8.41 -9.25 16.37
C ILE A 266 -7.63 -9.00 15.07
N ARG A 267 -6.67 -9.86 14.77
CA ARG A 267 -5.88 -9.80 13.54
C ARG A 267 -5.91 -11.16 12.86
N LEU A 268 -6.10 -11.15 11.56
CA LEU A 268 -6.03 -12.31 10.70
C LEU A 268 -4.92 -12.06 9.68
N VAL A 269 -4.05 -13.04 9.48
CA VAL A 269 -2.97 -12.95 8.50
C VAL A 269 -2.98 -14.21 7.65
N ALA A 270 -3.00 -14.07 6.33
CA ALA A 270 -2.92 -15.20 5.43
C ALA A 270 -1.55 -15.87 5.49
N ARG A 271 -1.54 -17.19 5.65
CA ARG A 271 -0.36 -18.03 5.82
C ARG A 271 -0.48 -19.29 4.98
N LYS A 272 0.62 -20.03 4.88
CA LYS A 272 0.64 -21.34 4.24
C LYS A 272 1.76 -22.18 4.81
N GLU A 273 1.67 -23.48 4.65
CA GLU A 273 2.81 -24.36 4.81
C GLU A 273 3.68 -24.32 3.56
N GLY A 274 4.99 -24.31 3.77
CA GLY A 274 5.99 -24.37 2.71
C GLY A 274 7.32 -24.91 3.25
N THR A 275 8.39 -24.67 2.51
CA THR A 275 9.74 -25.01 2.93
C THR A 275 10.68 -23.81 2.83
N ASN A 276 11.58 -23.68 3.80
CA ASN A 276 12.61 -22.65 3.81
C ASN A 276 13.73 -22.95 2.79
N SER A 277 14.74 -22.08 2.69
CA SER A 277 15.86 -22.25 1.74
C SER A 277 16.72 -23.51 2.00
N GLN A 278 16.58 -24.14 3.17
CA GLN A 278 17.22 -25.42 3.52
C GLN A 278 16.30 -26.64 3.28
N GLY A 279 15.10 -26.44 2.73
CA GLY A 279 14.13 -27.52 2.48
C GLY A 279 13.40 -28.02 3.72
N GLN A 280 13.50 -27.31 4.85
CA GLN A 280 12.79 -27.65 6.08
C GLN A 280 11.40 -27.02 6.07
N TRP A 281 10.42 -27.71 6.66
CA TRP A 281 9.05 -27.18 6.81
C TRP A 281 9.05 -25.81 7.49
N GLU A 282 8.25 -24.89 6.98
CA GLU A 282 8.10 -23.54 7.50
C GLU A 282 6.66 -23.05 7.37
N TRP A 283 6.17 -22.36 8.40
CA TRP A 283 4.94 -21.57 8.34
C TRP A 283 5.26 -20.23 7.69
N GLN A 284 4.78 -20.02 6.47
CA GLN A 284 5.20 -18.93 5.60
C GLN A 284 4.08 -17.91 5.39
N TRP A 285 4.49 -16.72 4.94
CA TRP A 285 3.55 -15.75 4.39
C TRP A 285 2.90 -16.33 3.13
N ALA A 286 1.58 -16.26 3.04
CA ALA A 286 0.84 -16.51 1.81
C ALA A 286 0.56 -15.20 1.07
N ASP A 287 -0.05 -15.30 -0.10
CA ASP A 287 -0.68 -14.15 -0.73
C ASP A 287 -1.70 -13.55 0.24
N GLN A 288 -1.57 -12.27 0.55
CA GLN A 288 -2.46 -11.60 1.50
C GLN A 288 -3.85 -11.34 0.91
N THR A 289 -4.04 -11.58 -0.38
CA THR A 289 -5.36 -11.62 -1.02
C THR A 289 -6.05 -12.98 -0.89
N ASN A 290 -5.48 -13.93 -0.14
CA ASN A 290 -6.25 -15.05 0.42
C ASN A 290 -7.06 -14.51 1.60
N GLY A 291 -8.35 -14.29 1.39
CA GLY A 291 -9.20 -13.59 2.35
C GLY A 291 -9.61 -14.44 3.54
N TYR A 292 -9.45 -13.91 4.75
CA TYR A 292 -9.99 -14.46 6.00
C TYR A 292 -10.65 -13.35 6.81
N TYR A 293 -11.80 -13.62 7.43
CA TYR A 293 -12.54 -12.61 8.16
C TYR A 293 -13.41 -13.20 9.29
N PRO A 294 -13.71 -12.41 10.34
CA PRO A 294 -14.60 -12.81 11.42
C PRO A 294 -16.07 -12.71 10.97
N GLN A 295 -16.56 -13.74 10.26
CA GLN A 295 -17.93 -13.73 9.71
C GLN A 295 -19.01 -13.62 10.80
N ALA A 296 -18.74 -14.12 12.00
CA ALA A 296 -19.62 -13.99 13.15
C ALA A 296 -18.84 -13.86 14.45
N ILE A 297 -19.41 -13.12 15.40
CA ILE A 297 -18.92 -13.05 16.78
C ILE A 297 -20.15 -13.11 17.68
N TRP A 298 -20.40 -14.27 18.28
CA TRP A 298 -21.56 -14.50 19.12
C TRP A 298 -21.28 -14.11 20.57
N TYR A 299 -22.17 -13.29 21.14
CA TYR A 299 -22.22 -12.95 22.55
C TYR A 299 -23.68 -12.91 23.01
N ASN A 300 -24.03 -13.70 24.03
CA ASN A 300 -25.40 -13.77 24.58
C ASN A 300 -26.50 -13.91 23.49
N GLY A 301 -26.27 -14.76 22.49
CA GLY A 301 -27.20 -15.02 21.39
C GLY A 301 -27.26 -13.95 20.30
N THR A 302 -26.44 -12.90 20.39
CA THR A 302 -26.35 -11.83 19.37
C THR A 302 -25.08 -11.99 18.56
N ASN A 303 -25.18 -11.98 17.23
CA ASN A 303 -24.01 -11.87 16.35
C ASN A 303 -23.57 -10.40 16.26
N LEU A 304 -22.45 -10.06 16.88
CA LEU A 304 -21.89 -8.72 16.91
C LEU A 304 -21.21 -8.33 15.59
N ALA A 305 -20.82 -9.30 14.76
CA ALA A 305 -20.13 -9.06 13.50
C ALA A 305 -20.98 -8.23 12.51
N THR A 306 -22.30 -8.44 12.51
CA THR A 306 -23.26 -7.70 11.67
C THR A 306 -23.68 -6.35 12.26
N THR A 307 -23.18 -5.98 13.43
CA THR A 307 -23.49 -4.70 14.11
C THR A 307 -22.36 -3.70 13.95
N THR A 308 -22.54 -2.47 14.41
CA THR A 308 -21.48 -1.45 14.48
C THR A 308 -20.44 -1.71 15.58
N ALA A 309 -20.66 -2.69 16.46
CA ALA A 309 -19.72 -3.03 17.54
C ALA A 309 -18.40 -3.59 17.02
N LEU A 310 -18.44 -4.38 15.94
CA LEU A 310 -17.26 -4.84 15.23
C LEU A 310 -16.86 -3.81 14.16
N GLN A 311 -15.68 -3.25 14.28
CA GLN A 311 -15.12 -2.31 13.32
C GLN A 311 -14.03 -3.01 12.51
N ALA A 312 -14.07 -2.89 11.18
CA ALA A 312 -12.85 -3.02 10.39
C ALA A 312 -12.05 -1.73 10.59
N ARG A 313 -10.77 -1.89 10.89
CA ARG A 313 -9.87 -0.81 11.23
C ARG A 313 -8.68 -0.85 10.27
N THR A 314 -8.32 0.30 9.74
CA THR A 314 -7.25 0.46 8.76
C THR A 314 -6.38 1.66 9.12
N SER A 315 -5.09 1.60 8.78
CA SER A 315 -4.14 2.73 8.95
C SER A 315 -4.33 3.79 7.85
N THR A 316 -5.58 4.19 7.62
CA THR A 316 -5.99 5.16 6.60
C THR A 316 -6.38 6.51 7.20
N GLY A 317 -6.28 6.69 8.51
CA GLY A 317 -6.63 7.94 9.18
C GLY A 317 -5.71 9.08 8.76
N LEU A 318 -6.06 9.76 7.68
CA LEU A 318 -5.27 10.86 7.15
C LEU A 318 -5.51 12.12 7.99
N THR A 319 -4.44 12.57 8.64
CA THR A 319 -4.37 13.88 9.28
C THR A 319 -3.21 14.66 8.71
N TYR A 320 -3.36 15.98 8.60
CA TYR A 320 -2.25 16.84 8.20
C TYR A 320 -1.09 16.71 9.18
N VAL A 321 0.09 16.41 8.64
CA VAL A 321 1.31 16.35 9.44
C VAL A 321 1.73 17.77 9.75
N THR A 322 1.73 18.14 11.03
CA THR A 322 2.15 19.48 11.44
C THR A 322 3.63 19.70 11.12
N HIS A 323 3.89 20.67 10.27
CA HIS A 323 5.23 21.11 9.91
C HIS A 323 5.74 22.16 10.89
N THR A 324 7.01 22.07 11.27
CA THR A 324 7.65 23.00 12.22
C THR A 324 8.52 24.05 11.53
N GLY A 325 8.51 24.09 10.19
CA GLY A 325 9.29 25.03 9.39
C GLY A 325 8.83 26.48 9.57
N THR A 326 9.78 27.40 9.70
CA THR A 326 9.48 28.83 9.88
C THR A 326 8.69 29.39 8.68
N GLY A 327 7.47 29.84 8.94
CA GLY A 327 6.60 30.47 7.93
C GLY A 327 5.85 29.49 7.03
N GLU A 328 5.95 28.17 7.26
CA GLU A 328 5.13 27.21 6.55
C GLU A 328 3.72 27.17 7.15
N ALA A 329 2.72 27.28 6.28
CA ALA A 329 1.32 27.16 6.69
C ALA A 329 1.03 25.70 7.01
N ASN A 330 0.50 25.44 8.20
CA ASN A 330 -0.12 24.15 8.48
C ASN A 330 -1.48 24.13 7.78
N LEU A 331 -1.57 23.39 6.67
CA LEU A 331 -2.83 23.16 6.00
C LEU A 331 -3.68 22.19 6.81
N THR A 332 -4.96 22.09 6.47
CA THR A 332 -5.83 21.05 7.01
C THR A 332 -6.42 20.31 5.84
N TRP A 333 -6.25 19.00 5.85
CA TRP A 333 -6.94 18.07 4.98
C TRP A 333 -7.46 16.92 5.85
N THR A 334 -8.53 16.31 5.40
CA THR A 334 -9.27 15.23 6.05
C THR A 334 -9.64 14.22 4.98
N TYR A 335 -10.19 13.07 5.38
CA TYR A 335 -10.67 12.05 4.45
C TYR A 335 -11.61 12.61 3.36
N THR A 336 -12.38 13.67 3.62
CA THR A 336 -13.29 14.28 2.63
C THR A 336 -12.59 15.18 1.61
N ASP A 337 -11.35 15.59 1.86
CA ASP A 337 -10.53 16.33 0.87
C ASP A 337 -9.94 15.40 -0.19
N PHE A 338 -10.16 14.10 -0.01
CA PHE A 338 -9.81 13.01 -0.90
C PHE A 338 -11.10 12.31 -1.38
N HIS A 339 -11.01 11.49 -2.42
CA HIS A 339 -12.16 10.72 -2.87
C HIS A 339 -12.46 9.57 -1.87
N PRO A 340 -13.58 9.62 -1.14
CA PRO A 340 -13.87 8.62 -0.13
C PRO A 340 -14.36 7.34 -0.79
N VAL A 341 -13.75 6.20 -0.46
CA VAL A 341 -14.21 4.88 -0.92
C VAL A 341 -15.67 4.64 -0.51
N ASP A 342 -16.47 4.16 -1.47
CA ASP A 342 -17.87 3.85 -1.34
C ASP A 342 -18.20 2.39 -1.71
N ASN A 343 -19.47 2.11 -1.99
CA ASN A 343 -19.95 0.76 -2.29
C ASN A 343 -19.76 0.35 -3.77
N ALA A 344 -19.38 1.28 -4.64
CA ALA A 344 -19.09 1.03 -6.04
C ALA A 344 -17.63 0.63 -6.24
N ASP A 345 -16.72 0.92 -5.32
CA ASP A 345 -15.29 0.65 -5.48
C ASP A 345 -14.90 -0.84 -5.29
N TRP A 346 -13.87 -1.26 -6.02
CA TRP A 346 -13.25 -2.60 -5.90
C TRP A 346 -11.72 -2.55 -6.04
N LEU A 347 -11.04 -3.62 -5.59
CA LEU A 347 -9.60 -3.75 -5.82
C LEU A 347 -9.36 -4.32 -7.23
N GLY A 348 -8.54 -3.64 -8.03
CA GLY A 348 -7.97 -4.20 -9.24
C GLY A 348 -7.04 -5.36 -8.88
N GLY A 349 -7.07 -6.44 -9.66
CA GLY A 349 -6.08 -7.50 -9.52
C GLY A 349 -4.70 -6.99 -9.94
N GLY A 350 -3.62 -7.72 -9.57
CA GLY A 350 -2.23 -7.36 -9.89
C GLY A 350 -1.85 -7.36 -11.38
N GLY A 351 -2.80 -7.17 -12.28
CA GLY A 351 -2.54 -6.82 -13.67
C GLY A 351 -2.09 -5.36 -13.74
N TYR A 352 -1.04 -5.12 -14.51
CA TYR A 352 -0.49 -3.81 -14.87
C TYR A 352 -1.47 -2.96 -15.69
N GLN A 353 -2.69 -2.74 -15.21
CA GLN A 353 -3.62 -1.79 -15.79
C GLN A 353 -3.49 -0.49 -14.98
N ASP A 354 -3.18 0.60 -15.67
CA ASP A 354 -3.16 1.96 -15.13
C ASP A 354 -4.60 2.35 -14.74
N GLU A 355 -5.00 1.95 -13.53
CA GLU A 355 -6.30 2.26 -12.96
C GLU A 355 -6.15 3.42 -11.97
N LEU A 356 -7.10 4.36 -11.97
CA LEU A 356 -7.19 5.41 -10.96
C LEU A 356 -7.78 4.78 -9.70
N VAL A 357 -6.94 4.63 -8.68
CA VAL A 357 -7.21 3.97 -7.39
C VAL A 357 -7.42 5.07 -6.34
N PRO A 358 -8.64 5.35 -5.83
CA PRO A 358 -8.82 6.37 -4.80
C PRO A 358 -8.77 5.82 -3.37
N ASN A 359 -7.86 6.38 -2.57
CA ASN A 359 -7.88 6.62 -1.12
C ASN A 359 -8.58 5.65 -0.16
N THR A 360 -8.30 4.37 -0.33
CA THR A 360 -7.81 3.53 0.77
C THR A 360 -6.63 2.72 0.26
N LYS A 361 -5.80 2.19 1.15
CA LYS A 361 -4.76 1.25 0.74
C LYS A 361 -5.43 0.14 -0.09
N TRP A 362 -5.04 0.02 -1.36
CA TRP A 362 -5.45 -1.05 -2.30
C TRP A 362 -6.78 -0.93 -3.07
N PHE A 363 -7.64 0.09 -2.91
CA PHE A 363 -8.90 0.19 -3.70
C PHE A 363 -8.71 0.81 -5.10
N GLY A 364 -8.64 -0.08 -6.09
CA GLY A 364 -8.04 0.09 -7.43
C GLY A 364 -8.88 0.78 -8.50
N ASN A 365 -10.20 0.69 -8.44
CA ASN A 365 -11.05 1.19 -9.50
C ASN A 365 -12.23 1.95 -8.92
N ASP A 366 -12.37 3.17 -9.42
CA ASP A 366 -13.50 4.05 -9.24
C ASP A 366 -13.98 4.47 -10.64
N LEU A 367 -15.20 4.04 -11.00
CA LEU A 367 -15.84 4.36 -12.29
C LEU A 367 -17.08 5.24 -12.11
N ASN A 368 -17.35 5.75 -10.91
CA ASN A 368 -18.50 6.62 -10.66
C ASN A 368 -18.14 8.12 -10.62
N THR A 369 -16.89 8.44 -10.99
CA THR A 369 -16.37 9.79 -11.23
C THR A 369 -16.23 10.14 -12.71
#